data_AF-A0A944GWU6-F1
#
_entry.id   AF-A0A944GWU6-F1
#
_cell.length_a   1.000
_cell.length_b   1.000
_cell.length_c   1.000
_cell.angle_alpha   90.00
_cell.angle_beta   90.00
_cell.angle_gamma   90.00
#
_symmetry.space_group_name_H-M   'P 1'
#
loop_
_entity.id
_entity.type
_entity.pdbx_description
1 polymer ?
#
loop_
_entity_poly.entity_id
_entity_poly.type
_entity_poly.pdbx_seq_one_letter_code
_entity_poly.pdbx_strand_id
1 'polypeptide(L)'
;MKNEKGLSLIEVLVTIAILTLATTIIYSVLFGFNRNYQQLSEKNNLDQAANIMLASIKQHHLNNAEYILSYDKVHKRLSIGQSGSTQPLNEQGISVEIKAGNNNPIPFEGEKVIPSHAPLIIDLKLINKQGQSYEIETIIKRY
;
A
#
# COMPACT_ATOMS: atom_id res chain seq x y z
N MET A 1 36.96 -51.82 33.48
CA MET A 1 35.62 -51.23 33.72
C MET A 1 35.70 -49.75 33.37
N LYS A 2 34.91 -49.26 32.40
CA LYS A 2 34.94 -47.87 31.94
C LYS A 2 34.15 -47.01 32.93
N ASN A 3 34.75 -45.93 33.41
CA ASN A 3 34.13 -44.95 34.28
C ASN A 3 33.22 -44.04 33.44
N GLU A 4 31.93 -44.33 33.40
CA GLU A 4 30.91 -43.43 32.82
C GLU A 4 30.72 -42.26 33.80
N LYS A 5 31.42 -41.14 33.60
CA LYS A 5 31.15 -39.91 34.35
C LYS A 5 29.81 -39.33 33.86
N GLY A 6 28.79 -39.38 34.70
CA GLY A 6 27.51 -38.73 34.43
C GLY A 6 27.61 -37.20 34.39
N LEU A 7 26.65 -36.55 33.74
CA LEU A 7 26.53 -35.10 33.70
C LEU A 7 26.32 -34.52 35.10
N SER A 8 27.07 -33.47 35.43
CA SER A 8 26.85 -32.69 36.65
C SER A 8 25.60 -31.81 36.50
N LEU A 9 24.83 -31.67 37.58
CA LEU A 9 23.67 -30.77 37.63
C LEU A 9 24.05 -29.34 37.24
N ILE A 10 25.25 -28.90 37.63
CA ILE A 10 25.77 -27.57 37.33
C ILE A 10 26.05 -27.42 35.83
N GLU A 11 26.59 -28.45 35.18
CA GLU A 11 26.85 -28.43 33.73
C GLU A 11 25.53 -28.33 32.94
N VAL A 12 24.49 -29.04 33.38
CA VAL A 12 23.15 -28.95 32.79
C VAL A 12 22.56 -27.55 32.97
N LEU A 13 22.68 -26.97 34.17
CA LEU A 13 22.16 -25.63 34.46
C LEU A 13 22.84 -24.55 33.62
N VAL A 14 24.17 -24.59 33.52
CA VAL A 14 24.96 -23.66 32.71
C VAL A 14 24.60 -23.79 31.23
N THR A 15 24.42 -25.02 30.74
CA THR A 15 24.03 -25.26 29.34
C THR A 15 22.65 -24.68 29.04
N ILE A 16 21.67 -24.88 29.93
CA ILE A 16 20.32 -24.32 29.79
C ILE A 16 20.36 -22.78 29.83
N ALA A 17 21.17 -22.19 30.71
CA ALA A 17 21.33 -20.75 30.82
C ALA A 17 21.91 -20.13 29.54
N ILE A 18 22.96 -20.74 28.98
CA ILE A 18 23.56 -20.29 27.71
C ILE A 18 22.55 -20.43 26.57
N LEU A 19 21.81 -21.55 26.52
CA LEU A 19 20.81 -21.79 25.50
C LEU A 19 19.67 -20.76 25.56
N THR A 20 19.18 -20.42 26.75
CA THR A 20 18.12 -19.41 26.93
C THR A 20 18.56 -18.01 26.54
N LEU A 21 19.81 -17.64 26.83
CA LEU A 21 20.37 -16.38 26.37
C LEU A 21 20.46 -16.35 24.84
N ALA A 22 20.97 -17.43 24.23
CA ALA A 22 21.08 -17.54 22.78
C ALA A 22 19.72 -17.47 22.09
N THR A 23 18.71 -18.21 22.57
CA THR A 23 17.36 -18.19 21.98
C THR A 23 16.70 -16.83 22.12
N THR A 24 16.84 -16.15 23.26
CA THR A 24 16.28 -14.82 23.47
C THR A 24 16.82 -13.80 22.47
N ILE A 25 18.14 -13.83 22.23
CA ILE A 25 18.79 -12.95 21.25
C ILE A 25 18.25 -13.25 19.84
N ILE A 26 18.20 -14.53 19.45
CA ILE A 26 17.71 -14.96 18.14
C ILE A 26 16.25 -14.51 17.93
N TYR A 27 15.37 -14.75 18.91
CA TYR A 27 13.96 -14.35 18.83
C TYR A 27 13.79 -12.83 18.71
N SER A 28 14.58 -12.05 19.45
CA SER A 28 14.52 -10.59 19.41
C SER A 28 14.85 -10.05 18.02
N VAL A 29 15.89 -10.60 17.37
CA VAL A 29 16.27 -10.23 16.01
C VAL A 29 15.20 -10.62 14.99
N LEU A 30 14.71 -11.87 15.06
CA LEU A 30 13.67 -12.35 14.15
C LEU A 30 12.38 -11.55 14.25
N PHE A 31 11.96 -11.20 15.48
CA PHE A 31 10.77 -10.42 15.70
C PHE A 31 10.90 -8.99 15.13
N GLY A 32 12.06 -8.34 15.35
CA GLY A 32 12.36 -7.04 14.77
C GLY A 32 12.37 -7.06 13.24
N PHE A 33 12.99 -8.09 12.65
CA PHE A 33 13.07 -8.25 11.20
C PHE A 33 11.68 -8.46 10.58
N ASN A 34 10.84 -9.30 11.18
CA ASN A 34 9.49 -9.58 10.68
C ASN A 34 8.61 -8.32 10.71
N ARG A 35 8.65 -7.55 11.81
CA ARG A 35 7.89 -6.29 11.91
C ARG A 35 8.33 -5.27 10.87
N ASN A 36 9.64 -5.11 10.65
CA ASN A 36 10.17 -4.19 9.65
C ASN A 36 9.81 -4.65 8.23
N TYR A 37 9.90 -5.95 7.95
CA TYR A 37 9.52 -6.53 6.67
C TYR A 37 8.05 -6.29 6.37
N GLN A 38 7.16 -6.52 7.33
CA GLN A 38 5.73 -6.24 7.18
C GLN A 38 5.48 -4.76 6.87
N GLN A 39 6.08 -3.83 7.61
CA GLN A 39 5.92 -2.40 7.35
C GLN A 39 6.39 -1.98 5.96
N LEU A 40 7.53 -2.52 5.50
CA LEU A 40 8.09 -2.24 4.19
C LEU A 40 7.22 -2.84 3.08
N SER A 41 6.77 -4.09 3.25
CA SER A 41 5.89 -4.78 2.31
C SER A 41 4.58 -4.02 2.11
N GLU A 42 3.94 -3.61 3.20
CA GLU A 42 2.69 -2.83 3.15
C GLU A 42 2.87 -1.47 2.46
N LYS A 43 3.99 -0.79 2.70
CA LYS A 43 4.31 0.46 1.99
C LYS A 43 4.47 0.21 0.50
N ASN A 44 5.26 -0.80 0.11
CA ASN A 44 5.44 -1.15 -1.30
C ASN A 44 4.12 -1.51 -1.99
N ASN A 45 3.20 -2.18 -1.28
CA ASN A 45 1.88 -2.50 -1.80
C ASN A 45 1.06 -1.22 -2.06
N LEU A 46 1.10 -0.24 -1.15
CA LEU A 46 0.44 1.05 -1.36
C LEU A 46 1.03 1.82 -2.55
N ASP A 47 2.36 1.85 -2.67
CA ASP A 47 3.06 2.49 -3.79
C ASP A 47 2.66 1.81 -5.11
N GLN A 48 2.61 0.48 -5.15
CA GLN A 48 2.21 -0.28 -6.33
C GLN A 48 0.74 -0.02 -6.68
N ALA A 49 -0.16 -0.04 -5.71
CA ALA A 49 -1.58 0.22 -5.91
C ALA A 49 -1.81 1.62 -6.48
N ALA A 50 -1.13 2.64 -5.94
CA ALA A 50 -1.22 4.01 -6.45
C ALA A 50 -0.74 4.10 -7.91
N ASN A 51 0.38 3.46 -8.23
CA ASN A 51 0.92 3.44 -9.59
C ASN A 51 -0.02 2.74 -10.59
N ILE A 52 -0.66 1.63 -10.20
CA ILE A 52 -1.66 0.95 -11.02
C ILE A 52 -2.85 1.87 -11.27
N MET A 53 -3.39 2.53 -10.23
CA MET A 53 -4.51 3.47 -10.38
C MET A 53 -4.15 4.63 -11.33
N LEU A 54 -2.98 5.25 -11.14
CA LEU A 54 -2.51 6.33 -12.01
C LEU A 54 -2.29 5.87 -13.45
N ALA A 55 -1.73 4.67 -13.65
CA ALA A 55 -1.55 4.10 -14.97
C ALA A 55 -2.89 3.88 -15.68
N SER A 56 -3.90 3.36 -14.98
CA SER A 56 -5.25 3.20 -15.51
C SER A 56 -5.88 4.55 -15.86
N ILE A 57 -5.78 5.56 -14.99
CA ILE A 57 -6.31 6.91 -15.28
C ILE A 57 -5.59 7.51 -16.50
N LYS A 58 -4.27 7.41 -16.55
CA LYS A 58 -3.46 7.86 -17.69
C LYS A 58 -3.86 7.16 -18.98
N GLN A 59 -4.06 5.85 -18.95
CA GLN A 59 -4.49 5.10 -20.12
C GLN A 59 -5.84 5.59 -20.64
N HIS A 60 -6.80 5.84 -19.75
CA HIS A 60 -8.10 6.41 -20.14
C HIS A 60 -7.95 7.83 -20.71
N HIS A 61 -7.12 8.66 -20.09
CA HIS A 61 -6.87 10.03 -20.52
C HIS A 61 -6.18 10.12 -21.89
N LEU A 62 -5.28 9.18 -22.21
CA LEU A 62 -4.59 9.15 -23.50
C LEU A 62 -5.48 8.61 -24.63
N ASN A 63 -6.30 7.60 -24.34
CA ASN A 63 -7.02 6.86 -25.38
C ASN A 63 -8.43 7.39 -25.67
N ASN A 64 -9.04 8.12 -24.74
CA ASN A 64 -10.42 8.60 -24.89
C ASN A 64 -10.44 10.13 -25.00
N ALA A 65 -11.39 10.69 -25.75
CA ALA A 65 -11.61 12.15 -25.78
C ALA A 65 -12.09 12.68 -24.41
N GLU A 66 -12.88 11.86 -23.72
CA GLU A 66 -13.39 12.09 -22.37
C GLU A 66 -13.62 10.73 -21.69
N TYR A 67 -13.67 10.74 -20.36
CA TYR A 67 -13.98 9.56 -19.55
C TYR A 67 -14.63 9.98 -18.25
N ILE A 68 -15.23 9.02 -17.55
CA ILE A 68 -15.87 9.25 -16.27
C ILE A 68 -14.92 8.84 -15.17
N LEU A 69 -14.68 9.74 -14.22
CA LEU A 69 -14.06 9.44 -12.94
C LEU A 69 -15.13 9.61 -11.85
N SER A 70 -15.29 8.59 -11.01
CA SER A 70 -16.29 8.58 -9.95
C SER A 70 -15.64 8.26 -8.62
N TYR A 71 -15.93 9.07 -7.60
CA TYR A 71 -15.45 8.84 -6.25
C TYR A 71 -16.61 8.76 -5.26
N ASP A 72 -16.69 7.62 -4.60
CA ASP A 72 -17.59 7.38 -3.49
C ASP A 72 -16.87 7.68 -2.18
N LYS A 73 -17.24 8.81 -1.57
CA LYS A 73 -16.67 9.27 -0.29
C LYS A 73 -17.04 8.37 0.89
N VAL A 74 -18.20 7.72 0.85
CA VAL A 74 -18.69 6.86 1.94
C VAL A 74 -17.89 5.57 1.97
N HIS A 75 -17.72 4.95 0.80
CA HIS A 75 -16.98 3.70 0.67
C HIS A 75 -15.49 3.90 0.39
N LYS A 76 -15.03 5.15 0.23
CA LYS A 76 -13.65 5.53 -0.13
C LYS A 76 -13.17 4.81 -1.39
N ARG A 77 -14.05 4.70 -2.39
CA ARG A 77 -13.82 3.98 -3.64
C ARG A 77 -13.71 4.91 -4.83
N LEU A 78 -12.70 4.69 -5.65
CA LEU A 78 -12.49 5.39 -6.90
C LEU A 78 -12.82 4.43 -8.05
N SER A 79 -13.55 4.90 -9.05
CA SER A 79 -13.92 4.14 -10.23
C SER A 79 -13.67 4.96 -11.48
N ILE A 80 -13.35 4.29 -12.58
CA ILE A 80 -13.12 4.92 -13.88
C ILE A 80 -13.84 4.16 -14.99
N GLY A 81 -14.26 4.85 -16.04
CA GLY A 81 -14.80 4.20 -17.22
C GLY A 81 -15.42 5.15 -18.24
N GLN A 82 -16.40 4.65 -18.97
CA GLN A 82 -17.19 5.40 -19.94
C GLN A 82 -18.66 5.40 -19.54
N SER A 83 -19.47 6.25 -20.17
CA SER A 83 -20.90 6.37 -19.88
C SER A 83 -21.59 4.98 -19.89
N GLY A 84 -22.13 4.58 -18.73
CA GLY A 84 -22.80 3.29 -18.53
C GLY A 84 -21.91 2.11 -18.13
N SER A 85 -20.59 2.27 -18.03
CA SER A 85 -19.67 1.22 -17.58
C SER A 85 -18.46 1.80 -16.84
N THR A 86 -18.45 1.67 -15.51
CA THR A 86 -17.33 2.06 -14.64
C THR A 86 -16.76 0.85 -13.92
N GLN A 87 -15.45 0.80 -13.76
CA GLN A 87 -14.75 -0.23 -13.02
C GLN A 87 -14.05 0.38 -11.79
N PRO A 88 -14.09 -0.30 -10.63
CA PRO A 88 -13.36 0.17 -9.46
C PRO A 88 -11.85 0.10 -9.69
N LEU A 89 -11.15 1.15 -9.27
CA LEU A 89 -9.70 1.28 -9.36
C LEU A 89 -8.98 0.81 -8.09
N ASN A 90 -9.63 0.89 -6.93
CA ASN A 90 -9.02 0.49 -5.67
C ASN A 90 -9.37 -0.93 -5.25
N GLU A 91 -8.36 -1.64 -4.76
CA GLU A 91 -8.48 -2.98 -4.21
C GLU A 91 -9.21 -3.00 -2.85
N GLN A 92 -9.71 -4.17 -2.47
CA GLN A 92 -10.36 -4.34 -1.17
C GLN A 92 -9.37 -4.10 -0.02
N GLY A 93 -9.71 -3.19 0.89
CA GLY A 93 -8.89 -2.88 2.06
C GLY A 93 -7.99 -1.66 1.91
N ILE A 94 -7.98 -1.02 0.75
CA ILE A 94 -7.32 0.26 0.52
C ILE A 94 -8.39 1.35 0.36
N SER A 95 -8.35 2.33 1.26
CA SER A 95 -9.17 3.53 1.17
C SER A 95 -8.44 4.59 0.36
N VAL A 96 -9.16 5.28 -0.52
CA VAL A 96 -8.59 6.36 -1.36
C VAL A 96 -9.16 7.70 -0.94
N GLU A 97 -8.31 8.72 -0.94
CA GLU A 97 -8.70 10.14 -0.96
C GLU A 97 -8.10 10.76 -2.22
N ILE A 98 -8.92 11.52 -2.95
CA ILE A 98 -8.53 12.07 -4.25
C ILE A 98 -8.85 13.55 -4.30
N LYS A 99 -7.88 14.32 -4.82
CA LYS A 99 -8.13 15.65 -5.35
C LYS A 99 -7.78 15.65 -6.83
N ALA A 100 -8.62 16.24 -7.66
CA ALA A 100 -8.36 16.31 -9.09
C ALA A 100 -8.89 17.61 -9.71
N GLY A 101 -8.20 18.09 -10.74
CA GLY A 101 -8.56 19.30 -11.48
C GLY A 101 -7.52 19.69 -12.52
N ASN A 102 -7.85 20.63 -13.40
CA ASN A 102 -6.96 20.96 -14.53
C ASN A 102 -5.86 21.96 -14.18
N ASN A 103 -6.11 22.83 -13.19
CA ASN A 103 -5.15 23.87 -12.74
C ASN A 103 -4.85 23.76 -11.24
N ASN A 104 -5.89 23.53 -10.43
CA ASN A 104 -5.75 23.30 -8.99
C ASN A 104 -6.56 22.04 -8.62
N PRO A 105 -5.92 21.02 -8.04
CA PRO A 105 -6.63 19.82 -7.60
C PRO A 105 -7.54 20.18 -6.41
N ILE A 106 -8.84 20.00 -6.58
CA ILE A 106 -9.85 20.16 -5.53
C ILE A 106 -10.33 18.80 -5.07
N PRO A 107 -10.81 18.65 -3.81
CA PRO A 107 -11.44 17.41 -3.35
C PRO A 107 -12.45 16.90 -4.38
N PHE A 108 -12.23 15.68 -4.85
CA PHE A 108 -13.06 15.07 -5.87
C PHE A 108 -14.19 14.32 -5.18
N GLU A 109 -15.43 14.58 -5.60
CA GLU A 109 -16.62 13.94 -5.05
C GLU A 109 -17.61 13.63 -6.17
N GLY A 110 -18.28 12.49 -6.04
CA GLY A 110 -19.28 12.04 -6.99
C GLY A 110 -18.68 11.66 -8.34
N GLU A 111 -19.53 11.68 -9.36
CA GLU A 111 -19.17 11.37 -10.74
C GLU A 111 -18.89 12.65 -11.53
N LYS A 112 -17.75 12.71 -12.24
CA LYS A 112 -17.43 13.81 -13.16
C LYS A 112 -16.90 13.27 -14.48
N VAL A 113 -17.35 13.90 -15.56
CA VAL A 113 -16.78 13.71 -16.89
C VAL A 113 -15.49 14.53 -16.96
N ILE A 114 -14.40 13.85 -17.30
CA ILE A 114 -13.07 14.43 -17.42
C ILE A 114 -12.73 14.55 -18.90
N PRO A 115 -12.52 15.77 -19.41
CA PRO A 115 -12.02 15.97 -20.75
C PRO A 115 -10.52 15.67 -20.84
N SER A 116 -10.12 14.94 -21.87
CA SER A 116 -8.71 14.55 -22.07
C SER A 116 -7.87 15.56 -22.85
N HIS A 117 -8.45 16.68 -23.28
CA HIS A 117 -7.73 17.73 -24.02
C HIS A 117 -6.97 18.70 -23.11
N ALA A 118 -7.30 18.73 -21.81
CA ALA A 118 -6.63 19.55 -20.81
C ALA A 118 -5.80 18.64 -19.88
N PRO A 119 -4.64 19.13 -19.38
CA PRO A 119 -3.91 18.43 -18.34
C PRO A 119 -4.81 18.13 -17.14
N LEU A 120 -4.66 16.94 -16.58
CA LEU A 120 -5.31 16.56 -15.33
C LEU A 120 -4.25 16.46 -14.22
N ILE A 121 -4.40 17.28 -13.19
CA ILE A 121 -3.62 17.19 -11.96
C ILE A 121 -4.39 16.30 -11.00
N ILE A 122 -3.73 15.27 -10.48
CA ILE A 122 -4.30 14.34 -9.51
C ILE A 122 -3.38 14.24 -8.31
N ASP A 123 -3.97 14.42 -7.14
CA ASP A 123 -3.39 14.10 -5.84
C ASP A 123 -4.17 12.90 -5.27
N LEU A 124 -3.47 11.79 -5.10
CA LEU A 124 -4.01 10.54 -4.54
C LEU A 124 -3.34 10.24 -3.22
N LYS A 125 -4.16 10.00 -2.20
CA LYS A 125 -3.75 9.46 -0.92
C LYS A 125 -4.41 8.12 -0.66
N LEU A 126 -3.62 7.06 -0.53
CA LEU A 126 -4.06 5.71 -0.24
C LEU A 126 -3.80 5.39 1.23
N ILE A 127 -4.71 4.67 1.87
CA ILE A 127 -4.62 4.27 3.28
C ILE A 127 -4.98 2.78 3.40
N ASN A 128 -4.08 1.97 3.95
CA ASN A 128 -4.36 0.54 4.22
C ASN A 128 -5.07 0.33 5.57
N LYS A 129 -5.46 -0.92 5.86
CA LYS A 129 -6.14 -1.31 7.12
C LYS A 129 -5.28 -1.07 8.36
N GLN A 130 -3.95 -1.07 8.20
CA GLN A 130 -2.96 -0.87 9.24
C GLN A 130 -2.72 0.63 9.54
N GLY A 131 -3.38 1.53 8.79
CA GLY A 131 -3.29 2.98 8.96
C GLY A 131 -2.05 3.60 8.32
N GLN A 132 -1.26 2.84 7.55
CA GLN A 132 -0.19 3.39 6.73
C GLN A 132 -0.80 4.12 5.54
N SER A 133 -0.19 5.25 5.18
CA SER A 133 -0.63 6.07 4.06
C SER A 133 0.49 6.30 3.04
N TYR A 134 0.10 6.38 1.78
CA TYR A 134 0.96 6.79 0.67
C TYR A 134 0.27 7.90 -0.11
N GLU A 135 1.01 8.95 -0.46
CA GLU A 135 0.49 10.12 -1.16
C GLU A 135 1.34 10.40 -2.40
N ILE A 136 0.69 10.63 -3.53
CA ILE A 136 1.32 10.91 -4.82
C ILE A 136 0.55 12.00 -5.55
N GLU A 137 1.29 13.01 -6.00
CA GLU A 137 0.80 14.08 -6.85
C GLU A 137 1.40 13.91 -8.25
N THR A 138 0.56 13.99 -9.28
CA THR A 138 1.00 13.86 -10.66
C THR A 138 0.16 14.69 -11.63
N ILE A 139 0.74 14.98 -12.79
CA ILE A 139 0.07 15.66 -13.90
C ILE A 139 0.04 14.72 -15.10
N ILE A 140 -1.16 14.44 -15.58
CA ILE A 140 -1.42 13.63 -16.77
C ILE A 140 -1.70 14.59 -17.92
N LYS A 141 -0.91 14.48 -19.00
CA LYS A 141 -1.06 15.28 -20.22
C LYS A 141 -1.25 14.36 -21.41
N ARG A 142 -2.13 14.74 -22.33
CA ARG A 142 -2.23 14.16 -23.66
C ARG A 142 -1.35 14.98 -24.62
N TYR A 143 -0.50 14.29 -25.38
CA TYR A 143 0.39 14.87 -26.40
C TYR A 143 -0.20 14.69 -27.79
#